data_AF-A0A8S3DF81-F1
#
_entry.id   AF-A0A8S3DF81-F1
#
_cell.length_a   1.000
_cell.length_b   1.000
_cell.length_c   1.000
_cell.angle_alpha   90.00
_cell.angle_beta   90.00
_cell.angle_gamma   90.00
#
_symmetry.space_group_name_H-M   'P 1'
#
loop_
_entity.id
_entity.type
_entity.pdbx_description
1 polymer ?
#
loop_
_entity_poly.entity_id
_entity_poly.type
_entity_poly.pdbx_seq_one_letter_code
_entity_poly.pdbx_strand_id
1 'polypeptide(L)'
;MVNIKIEKQSFEIIKEKVKRSLQNFRREVPYQMAYFGVTYLTAEHQWNKDELLSCIDGITMHDVEAFIPRMLTRFFTDSLMYGNLTKDQALEYMTSVERKFQEKRYYQPLFPSCNYAYSMLNDAHKLHAIEIYLQCFQQTLENNALLELFCHLVDEPCFDQLRTKEQLGYVVSAGARRSRGVQGFRVIVQSARELDHVNQRIELFIESMR
;
A
#
# COMPACT_ATOMS: atom_id res chain seq x y z
N MET A 1 25.87 9.72 3.37
CA MET A 1 24.62 9.99 4.13
C MET A 1 24.83 10.76 5.44
N VAL A 2 25.98 10.65 6.12
CA VAL A 2 26.15 11.24 7.47
C VAL A 2 26.36 12.77 7.46
N ASN A 3 26.83 13.36 6.36
CA ASN A 3 27.10 14.79 6.22
C ASN A 3 26.41 15.37 4.97
N ILE A 4 25.08 15.41 4.95
CA ILE A 4 24.32 16.04 3.87
C ILE A 4 24.24 17.55 4.17
N LYS A 5 24.71 18.39 3.25
CA LYS A 5 24.42 19.82 3.26
C LYS A 5 23.23 20.08 2.34
N ILE A 6 22.19 20.71 2.87
CA ILE A 6 20.98 21.01 2.11
C ILE A 6 21.10 22.42 1.56
N GLU A 7 21.04 22.56 0.24
CA GLU A 7 20.94 23.86 -0.39
C GLU A 7 19.50 24.37 -0.35
N LYS A 8 19.32 25.64 0.03
CA LYS A 8 17.99 26.26 0.16
C LYS A 8 17.15 26.11 -1.11
N GLN A 9 17.74 26.33 -2.29
CA GLN A 9 17.03 26.21 -3.56
C GLN A 9 16.51 24.78 -3.79
N SER A 10 17.35 23.77 -3.53
CA SER A 10 16.98 22.35 -3.65
C SER A 10 15.89 21.97 -2.66
N PHE A 11 15.95 22.46 -1.42
CA PHE A 11 14.91 22.26 -0.42
C PHE A 11 13.55 22.77 -0.90
N GLU A 12 13.46 24.02 -1.37
CA GLU A 12 12.19 24.61 -1.81
C GLU A 12 11.60 23.87 -3.02
N ILE A 13 12.44 23.50 -4.00
CA ILE A 13 12.00 22.74 -5.18
C ILE A 13 11.44 21.37 -4.78
N ILE A 14 12.12 20.66 -3.88
CA ILE A 14 11.69 19.33 -3.42
C ILE A 14 10.42 19.45 -2.57
N LYS A 15 10.36 20.42 -1.64
CA LYS A 15 9.19 20.69 -0.81
C LYS A 15 7.96 20.92 -1.67
N GLU A 16 8.08 21.77 -2.69
CA GLU A 16 6.96 22.05 -3.59
C GLU A 16 6.60 20.85 -4.48
N LYS A 17 7.60 20.06 -4.92
CA LYS A 17 7.32 18.80 -5.64
C LYS A 17 6.54 17.81 -4.78
N VAL A 18 6.90 17.66 -3.50
CA VAL A 18 6.18 16.79 -2.56
C VAL A 18 4.78 17.32 -2.30
N LYS A 19 4.62 18.63 -2.08
CA LYS A 19 3.30 19.28 -1.89
C LYS A 19 2.38 19.02 -3.07
N ARG A 20 2.85 19.26 -4.29
CA ARG A 20 2.10 18.97 -5.52
C ARG A 20 1.75 17.50 -5.64
N SER A 21 2.66 16.59 -5.31
CA SER A 21 2.39 15.15 -5.33
C SER A 21 1.29 14.75 -4.34
N LEU A 22 1.26 15.34 -3.14
CA LEU A 22 0.20 15.11 -2.16
C LEU A 22 -1.14 15.66 -2.65
N GLN A 23 -1.15 16.86 -3.24
CA GLN A 23 -2.37 17.46 -3.82
C GLN A 23 -2.91 16.66 -5.01
N ASN A 24 -2.02 16.18 -5.87
CA ASN A 24 -2.37 15.40 -7.06
C ASN A 24 -3.00 14.04 -6.70
N PHE A 25 -2.80 13.53 -5.48
CA PHE A 25 -3.44 12.29 -5.05
C PHE A 25 -4.97 12.33 -5.20
N ARG A 26 -5.60 13.49 -4.96
CA ARG A 26 -7.06 13.67 -5.16
C ARG A 26 -7.51 13.56 -6.62
N ARG A 27 -6.56 13.60 -7.56
CA ARG A 27 -6.80 13.46 -9.00
C ARG A 27 -6.45 12.07 -9.52
N GLU A 28 -5.96 11.18 -8.65
CA GLU A 28 -5.71 9.80 -9.03
C GLU A 28 -7.02 9.10 -9.42
N VAL A 29 -6.88 8.08 -10.23
CA VAL A 29 -8.02 7.28 -10.71
C VAL A 29 -8.71 6.57 -9.53
N PRO A 30 -10.05 6.44 -9.55
CA PRO A 30 -10.83 5.94 -8.41
C PRO A 30 -10.35 4.60 -7.83
N TYR A 31 -9.96 3.64 -8.68
CA TYR A 31 -9.50 2.33 -8.19
C TYR A 31 -8.21 2.44 -7.34
N GLN A 32 -7.31 3.38 -7.63
CA GLN A 32 -6.12 3.61 -6.81
C GLN A 32 -6.48 4.20 -5.45
N MET A 33 -7.51 5.04 -5.39
CA MET A 33 -8.03 5.58 -4.15
C MET A 33 -8.70 4.49 -3.29
N ALA A 34 -9.50 3.60 -3.90
CA ALA A 34 -10.05 2.43 -3.21
C ALA A 34 -8.92 1.55 -2.62
N TYR A 35 -7.87 1.31 -3.41
CA TYR A 35 -6.67 0.59 -2.97
C TYR A 35 -5.94 1.26 -1.81
N PHE A 36 -5.80 2.58 -1.86
CA PHE A 36 -5.25 3.35 -0.76
C PHE A 36 -6.13 3.25 0.49
N GLY A 37 -7.46 3.30 0.35
CA GLY A 37 -8.40 3.17 1.46
C GLY A 37 -8.20 1.89 2.26
N VAL A 38 -8.09 0.74 1.58
CA VAL A 38 -7.80 -0.54 2.25
C VAL A 38 -6.40 -0.53 2.87
N THR A 39 -5.39 0.08 2.23
CA THR A 39 -4.04 0.21 2.83
C THR A 39 -4.08 1.05 4.10
N TYR A 40 -4.84 2.13 4.09
CA TYR A 40 -4.99 3.04 5.22
C TYR A 40 -5.68 2.35 6.39
N LEU A 41 -6.78 1.63 6.13
CA LEU A 41 -7.47 0.85 7.16
C LEU A 41 -6.57 -0.25 7.74
N THR A 42 -5.90 -1.02 6.88
CA THR A 42 -5.11 -2.20 7.30
C THR A 42 -3.72 -1.88 7.88
N ALA A 43 -3.34 -0.61 7.97
CA ALA A 43 -2.05 -0.20 8.50
C ALA A 43 -2.15 0.35 9.93
N GLU A 44 -1.30 -0.16 10.83
CA GLU A 44 -1.24 0.28 12.24
C GLU A 44 -0.91 1.77 12.41
N HIS A 45 0.04 2.23 11.60
CA HIS A 45 0.58 3.57 11.63
C HIS A 45 0.65 4.07 10.19
N GLN A 46 -0.36 4.84 9.78
CA GLN A 46 -0.46 5.42 8.46
C GLN A 46 -1.10 6.80 8.55
N TRP A 47 -0.45 7.79 7.96
CA TRP A 47 -1.01 9.13 7.82
C TRP A 47 -1.77 9.24 6.51
N ASN A 48 -2.93 9.89 6.55
CA ASN A 48 -3.67 10.20 5.33
C ASN A 48 -2.95 11.35 4.57
N LYS A 49 -3.27 11.51 3.28
CA LYS A 49 -2.57 12.49 2.43
C LYS A 49 -2.88 13.93 2.83
N ASP A 50 -4.05 14.19 3.38
CA ASP A 50 -4.48 15.52 3.81
C ASP A 50 -3.76 15.95 5.11
N GLU A 51 -3.53 15.03 6.04
CA GLU A 51 -2.71 15.23 7.24
C GLU A 51 -1.29 15.62 6.86
N LEU A 52 -0.67 14.87 5.94
CA LEU A 52 0.67 15.18 5.43
C LEU A 52 0.71 16.55 4.73
N LEU A 53 -0.33 16.87 3.95
CA LEU A 53 -0.46 18.15 3.26
C LEU A 53 -0.65 19.31 4.24
N SER A 54 -1.38 19.12 5.33
CA SER A 54 -1.58 20.14 6.36
C SER A 54 -0.29 20.51 7.12
N CYS A 55 0.62 19.54 7.25
CA CYS A 55 1.89 19.73 7.93
C CYS A 55 2.99 20.31 7.03
N ILE A 56 2.91 20.12 5.70
CA ILE A 56 4.05 20.37 4.80
C ILE A 56 4.52 21.82 4.82
N ASP A 57 3.59 22.77 4.91
CA ASP A 57 3.93 24.19 4.88
C ASP A 57 4.75 24.62 6.10
N GLY A 58 4.53 23.97 7.26
CA GLY A 58 5.27 24.21 8.49
C GLY A 58 6.69 23.62 8.51
N ILE A 59 7.03 22.71 7.59
CA ILE A 59 8.36 22.07 7.56
C ILE A 59 9.40 23.06 7.04
N THR A 60 10.46 23.29 7.81
CA THR A 60 11.58 24.14 7.45
C THR A 60 12.81 23.32 7.04
N MET A 61 13.77 23.98 6.37
CA MET A 61 15.06 23.37 6.05
C MET A 61 15.79 22.91 7.32
N HIS A 62 15.71 23.70 8.39
CA HIS A 62 16.33 23.38 9.68
C HIS A 62 15.75 22.11 10.30
N ASP A 63 14.43 21.89 10.17
CA ASP A 63 13.79 20.67 10.68
C ASP A 63 14.32 19.41 10.01
N VAL A 64 14.54 19.47 8.69
CA VAL A 64 15.11 18.36 7.91
C VAL A 64 16.57 18.13 8.29
N GLU A 65 17.37 19.20 8.40
CA GLU A 65 18.76 19.12 8.84
C GLU A 65 18.90 18.53 10.25
N ALA A 66 18.00 18.89 11.17
CA ALA A 66 17.96 18.34 12.52
C ALA A 66 17.42 16.90 12.56
N PHE A 67 16.54 16.52 11.62
CA PHE A 67 15.97 15.18 11.55
C PHE A 67 16.97 14.14 11.06
N ILE A 68 17.80 14.45 10.06
CA ILE A 68 18.78 13.52 9.46
C ILE A 68 19.66 12.83 10.52
N PRO A 69 20.39 13.54 11.42
CA PRO A 69 21.24 12.89 12.40
C PRO A 69 20.44 12.09 13.42
N ARG A 70 19.25 12.58 13.84
CA ARG A 70 18.36 11.83 14.77
C ARG A 70 17.92 10.50 14.18
N MET A 71 17.51 10.50 12.91
CA MET A 71 17.09 9.30 12.19
C MET A 71 18.26 8.31 12.04
N LEU A 72 19.47 8.80 11.72
CA LEU A 72 20.67 7.98 11.56
C LEU A 72 21.32 7.55 12.89
N THR A 73 20.82 8.00 14.04
CA THR A 73 21.37 7.62 15.36
C THR A 73 20.94 6.20 15.77
N ARG A 74 19.73 5.78 15.39
CA ARG A 74 19.16 4.48 15.76
C ARG A 74 18.43 3.88 14.56
N PHE A 75 19.10 3.00 13.83
CA PHE A 75 18.50 2.26 12.72
C PHE A 75 18.97 0.80 12.75
N PHE A 76 18.14 -0.09 12.21
CA PHE A 76 18.46 -1.48 11.97
C PHE A 76 18.69 -1.67 10.48
N THR A 77 19.72 -2.43 10.10
CA THR A 77 20.04 -2.72 8.71
C THR A 77 19.82 -4.20 8.45
N ASP A 78 19.00 -4.49 7.44
CA ASP A 78 18.88 -5.82 6.84
C ASP A 78 19.33 -5.70 5.38
N SER A 79 20.23 -6.57 4.94
CA SER A 79 20.92 -6.43 3.66
C SER A 79 20.95 -7.74 2.89
N LEU A 80 20.59 -7.68 1.61
CA LEU A 80 20.77 -8.77 0.65
C LEU A 80 21.93 -8.43 -0.29
N MET A 81 22.97 -9.25 -0.27
CA MET A 81 24.09 -9.15 -1.22
C MET A 81 24.08 -10.37 -2.14
N TYR A 82 23.98 -10.14 -3.44
CA TYR A 82 23.86 -11.19 -4.45
C TYR A 82 24.61 -10.78 -5.73
N GLY A 83 25.37 -11.70 -6.32
CA GLY A 83 26.12 -11.48 -7.55
C GLY A 83 27.57 -11.98 -7.48
N ASN A 84 28.45 -11.35 -8.24
CA ASN A 84 29.88 -11.67 -8.30
C ASN A 84 30.63 -11.09 -7.10
N LEU A 85 30.42 -11.66 -5.92
CA LEU A 85 31.09 -11.28 -4.68
C LEU A 85 31.41 -12.51 -3.85
N THR A 86 32.55 -12.49 -3.15
CA THR A 86 32.85 -13.50 -2.14
C THR A 86 32.13 -13.16 -0.83
N LYS A 87 32.01 -14.16 0.05
CA LYS A 87 31.46 -13.96 1.41
C LYS A 87 32.23 -12.87 2.18
N ASP A 88 33.55 -12.85 2.05
CA ASP A 88 34.41 -11.90 2.77
C ASP A 88 34.20 -10.47 2.28
N GLN A 89 34.07 -10.27 0.97
CA GLN A 89 33.70 -8.97 0.40
C GLN A 89 32.33 -8.51 0.90
N ALA A 90 31.36 -9.43 1.00
CA ALA A 90 30.03 -9.13 1.54
C ALA A 90 30.10 -8.63 2.99
N LEU A 91 30.87 -9.34 3.83
CA LEU A 91 31.04 -9.00 5.24
C LEU A 91 31.82 -7.69 5.41
N GLU A 92 32.82 -7.42 4.58
CA GLU A 92 33.55 -6.16 4.58
C GLU A 92 32.62 -4.98 4.26
N TYR A 93 31.78 -5.12 3.22
CA TYR A 93 30.77 -4.12 2.88
C TYR A 93 29.77 -3.90 4.02
N MET A 94 29.28 -4.96 4.66
CA MET A 94 28.39 -4.83 5.81
C MET A 94 29.07 -4.14 6.99
N THR A 95 30.31 -4.50 7.29
CA THR A 95 31.09 -3.88 8.36
C THR A 95 31.26 -2.38 8.12
N SER A 96 31.40 -1.95 6.86
CA SER A 96 31.49 -0.52 6.50
C SER A 96 30.17 0.25 6.75
N VAL A 97 29.05 -0.46 6.79
CA VAL A 97 27.70 0.09 7.01
C VAL A 97 27.26 -0.05 8.48
N GLU A 98 27.86 -0.97 9.24
CA GLU A 98 27.44 -1.32 10.59
C GLU A 98 27.60 -0.17 11.60
N ARG A 99 26.47 0.26 12.16
CA ARG A 99 26.33 0.84 13.50
C ARG A 99 25.33 0.01 14.27
N LYS A 100 25.64 -0.27 15.54
CA LYS A 100 24.88 -1.23 16.39
C LYS A 100 23.44 -0.75 16.66
N PHE A 101 22.46 -1.61 16.40
CA PHE A 101 21.18 -1.60 17.09
C PHE A 101 20.58 -3.02 17.19
N GLN A 102 19.87 -3.27 18.28
CA GLN A 102 19.04 -4.46 18.51
C GLN A 102 17.60 -4.00 18.68
N GLU A 103 16.76 -4.22 17.68
CA GLU A 103 15.32 -4.39 17.90
C GLU A 103 14.70 -4.99 16.64
N LYS A 104 14.10 -6.18 16.79
CA LYS A 104 13.25 -6.78 15.77
C LYS A 104 11.86 -6.20 15.94
N ARG A 105 11.36 -5.49 14.93
CA ARG A 105 9.94 -5.11 14.90
C ARG A 105 9.11 -6.33 14.51
N TYR A 106 8.23 -6.72 15.41
CA TYR A 106 7.20 -7.71 15.15
C TYR A 106 5.99 -7.00 14.55
N TYR A 107 5.54 -7.45 13.39
CA TYR A 107 4.30 -6.96 12.79
C TYR A 107 3.12 -7.69 13.43
N GLN A 108 2.15 -6.94 13.96
CA GLN A 108 0.90 -7.51 14.44
C GLN A 108 -0.17 -7.46 13.34
N PRO A 109 -0.95 -8.53 13.16
CA PRO A 109 -2.18 -8.47 12.39
C PRO A 109 -3.17 -7.51 13.05
N LEU A 110 -3.45 -6.37 12.41
CA LEU A 110 -4.62 -5.58 12.76
C LEU A 110 -5.78 -6.16 11.97
N PHE A 111 -6.63 -6.96 12.59
CA PHE A 111 -8.06 -6.66 12.65
C PHE A 111 -8.82 -7.73 13.44
N PRO A 112 -9.70 -7.35 14.38
CA PRO A 112 -10.74 -8.23 14.91
C PRO A 112 -11.78 -8.54 13.81
N SER A 113 -12.50 -9.65 13.94
CA SER A 113 -13.49 -10.18 13.00
C SER A 113 -14.73 -9.27 12.85
N CYS A 114 -14.63 -8.16 12.12
CA CYS A 114 -15.74 -7.23 11.93
C CYS A 114 -15.73 -6.62 10.53
N ASN A 115 -16.93 -6.29 10.05
CA ASN A 115 -17.15 -5.68 8.74
C ASN A 115 -17.00 -4.16 8.87
N TYR A 116 -16.10 -3.58 8.08
CA TYR A 116 -15.89 -2.13 8.00
C TYR A 116 -16.15 -1.65 6.58
N ALA A 117 -16.72 -0.45 6.47
CA ALA A 117 -16.84 0.28 5.23
C ALA A 117 -16.15 1.64 5.37
N TYR A 118 -15.40 2.03 4.34
CA TYR A 118 -14.76 3.33 4.25
C TYR A 118 -14.99 3.89 2.87
N SER A 119 -15.49 5.12 2.81
CA SER A 119 -15.82 5.81 1.57
C SER A 119 -15.03 7.11 1.46
N MET A 120 -14.63 7.44 0.23
CA MET A 120 -13.98 8.70 -0.11
C MET A 120 -14.62 9.24 -1.37
N LEU A 121 -14.80 10.56 -1.41
CA LEU A 121 -15.26 11.25 -2.61
C LEU A 121 -14.07 11.55 -3.53
N ASN A 122 -14.25 11.30 -4.82
CA ASN A 122 -13.31 11.68 -5.87
C ASN A 122 -14.00 12.63 -6.86
N ASP A 123 -13.83 13.93 -6.65
CA ASP A 123 -14.44 14.95 -7.51
C ASP A 123 -13.74 15.11 -8.88
N ALA A 124 -12.57 14.49 -9.05
CA ALA A 124 -11.79 14.59 -10.28
C ALA A 124 -12.25 13.61 -11.37
N HIS A 125 -13.02 12.57 -11.01
CA HIS A 125 -13.43 11.51 -11.92
C HIS A 125 -14.94 11.27 -11.85
N LYS A 126 -15.57 10.98 -13.00
CA LYS A 126 -16.99 10.60 -13.08
C LYS A 126 -17.26 9.13 -12.74
N LEU A 127 -16.21 8.33 -12.62
CA LEU A 127 -16.29 6.91 -12.32
C LEU A 127 -16.13 6.70 -10.82
N HIS A 128 -16.70 5.60 -10.35
CA HIS A 128 -16.60 5.14 -8.98
C HIS A 128 -15.74 3.89 -8.92
N ALA A 129 -15.17 3.58 -7.76
CA ALA A 129 -14.50 2.31 -7.55
C ALA A 129 -14.80 1.76 -6.16
N ILE A 130 -14.82 0.43 -6.10
CA ILE A 130 -14.95 -0.33 -4.87
C ILE A 130 -13.84 -1.37 -4.81
N GLU A 131 -13.24 -1.53 -3.64
CA GLU A 131 -12.40 -2.68 -3.33
C GLU A 131 -12.98 -3.39 -2.11
N ILE A 132 -13.37 -4.64 -2.30
CA ILE A 132 -13.73 -5.54 -1.20
C ILE A 132 -12.48 -6.33 -0.83
N TYR A 133 -12.11 -6.30 0.45
CA TYR A 133 -10.98 -7.05 0.99
C TYR A 133 -11.48 -8.04 2.05
N LEU A 134 -11.37 -9.33 1.75
CA LEU A 134 -11.67 -10.43 2.65
C LEU A 134 -10.37 -10.90 3.28
N GLN A 135 -10.06 -10.41 4.48
CA GLN A 135 -8.89 -10.86 5.23
C GLN A 135 -9.04 -12.34 5.60
N CYS A 136 -8.01 -13.14 5.32
CA CYS A 136 -7.99 -14.56 5.59
C CYS A 136 -7.05 -14.87 6.75
N PHE A 137 -5.86 -15.40 6.46
CA PHE A 137 -4.93 -15.95 7.44
C PHE A 137 -3.62 -15.17 7.48
N GLN A 138 -2.77 -15.49 8.46
CA GLN A 138 -1.36 -15.13 8.40
C GLN A 138 -0.65 -15.88 7.27
N GLN A 139 0.43 -15.29 6.76
CA GLN A 139 1.25 -15.90 5.72
C GLN A 139 2.01 -17.11 6.27
N THR A 140 1.66 -18.29 5.80
CA THR A 140 2.39 -19.55 5.97
C THR A 140 2.50 -20.20 4.60
N LEU A 141 3.39 -21.19 4.42
CA LEU A 141 3.50 -21.89 3.14
C LEU A 141 2.14 -22.46 2.68
N GLU A 142 1.44 -23.13 3.59
CA GLU A 142 0.12 -23.71 3.34
C GLU A 142 -0.93 -22.64 3.03
N ASN A 143 -1.08 -21.61 3.88
CA ASN A 143 -2.09 -20.57 3.66
C ASN A 143 -1.82 -19.76 2.39
N ASN A 144 -0.54 -19.54 2.04
CA ASN A 144 -0.16 -18.87 0.80
C ASN A 144 -0.58 -19.72 -0.41
N ALA A 145 -0.30 -21.03 -0.39
CA ALA A 145 -0.68 -21.92 -1.47
C ALA A 145 -2.20 -22.01 -1.63
N LEU A 146 -2.95 -22.11 -0.52
CA LEU A 146 -4.42 -22.12 -0.53
C LEU A 146 -5.00 -20.84 -1.14
N LEU A 147 -4.52 -19.67 -0.69
CA LEU A 147 -5.00 -18.38 -1.20
C LEU A 147 -4.65 -18.21 -2.68
N GLU A 148 -3.42 -18.53 -3.09
CA GLU A 148 -2.99 -18.41 -4.50
C GLU A 148 -3.78 -19.36 -5.41
N LEU A 149 -4.01 -20.60 -4.97
CA LEU A 149 -4.83 -21.56 -5.71
C LEU A 149 -6.26 -21.04 -5.87
N PHE A 150 -6.87 -20.54 -4.80
CA PHE A 150 -8.20 -19.94 -4.86
C PHE A 150 -8.22 -18.73 -5.81
N CYS A 151 -7.24 -17.83 -5.70
CA CYS A 151 -7.13 -16.67 -6.59
C CYS A 151 -7.00 -17.09 -8.05
N HIS A 152 -6.21 -18.12 -8.34
CA HIS A 152 -6.04 -18.65 -9.69
C HIS A 152 -7.35 -19.21 -10.27
N LEU A 153 -8.14 -19.92 -9.46
CA LEU A 153 -9.44 -20.46 -9.87
C LEU A 153 -10.49 -19.37 -10.12
N VAL A 154 -10.42 -18.27 -9.37
CA VAL A 154 -11.42 -17.20 -9.38
C VAL A 154 -11.10 -16.07 -10.36
N ASP A 155 -9.85 -15.92 -10.79
CA ASP A 155 -9.40 -14.81 -11.65
C ASP A 155 -10.19 -14.72 -12.97
N GLU A 156 -10.27 -15.83 -13.72
CA GLU A 156 -11.01 -15.86 -15.00
C GLU A 156 -12.53 -15.72 -14.79
N PRO A 157 -13.18 -16.47 -13.88
CA PRO A 157 -14.62 -16.29 -13.62
C PRO A 157 -14.98 -14.87 -13.14
N CYS A 158 -14.13 -14.23 -12.34
CA CYS A 158 -14.34 -12.86 -11.87
C CYS A 158 -14.35 -11.89 -13.05
N PHE A 159 -13.35 -12.01 -13.94
CA PHE A 159 -13.25 -11.17 -15.11
C PHE A 159 -14.41 -11.43 -16.08
N ASP A 160 -14.71 -12.69 -16.38
CA ASP A 160 -15.80 -13.03 -17.29
C ASP A 160 -17.16 -12.55 -16.75
N GLN A 161 -17.46 -12.81 -15.48
CA GLN A 161 -18.74 -12.44 -14.90
C GLN A 161 -18.90 -10.92 -14.78
N LEU A 162 -17.98 -10.25 -14.07
CA LEU A 162 -18.15 -8.83 -13.72
C LEU A 162 -17.79 -7.90 -14.88
N ARG A 163 -16.85 -8.28 -15.76
CA ARG A 163 -16.44 -7.45 -16.91
C ARG A 163 -17.07 -7.89 -18.22
N THR A 164 -17.00 -9.18 -18.60
CA THR A 164 -17.48 -9.60 -19.93
C THR A 164 -19.00 -9.70 -20.00
N LYS A 165 -19.67 -10.30 -19.01
CA LYS A 165 -21.12 -10.50 -19.00
C LYS A 165 -21.87 -9.29 -18.46
N GLU A 166 -21.49 -8.81 -17.29
CA GLU A 166 -22.20 -7.72 -16.61
C GLU A 166 -21.73 -6.32 -17.03
N GLN A 167 -20.57 -6.23 -17.69
CA GLN A 167 -20.03 -4.97 -18.21
C GLN A 167 -19.96 -3.87 -17.14
N LEU A 168 -19.58 -4.23 -15.91
CA LEU A 168 -19.52 -3.28 -14.79
C LEU A 168 -18.41 -2.25 -14.99
N GLY A 169 -17.32 -2.61 -15.66
CA GLY A 169 -16.29 -1.65 -16.03
C GLY A 169 -15.05 -2.29 -16.62
N TYR A 170 -14.14 -1.44 -17.09
CA TYR A 170 -12.88 -1.89 -17.64
C TYR A 170 -11.95 -2.40 -16.53
N VAL A 171 -11.86 -1.71 -15.39
CA VAL A 171 -11.02 -2.18 -14.29
C VAL A 171 -11.83 -3.17 -13.45
N VAL A 172 -11.55 -4.45 -13.63
CA VAL A 172 -12.05 -5.56 -12.81
C VAL A 172 -10.86 -6.47 -12.53
N SER A 173 -10.58 -6.76 -11.27
CA SER A 173 -9.51 -7.68 -10.89
C SER A 173 -9.82 -8.32 -9.54
N ALA A 174 -9.64 -9.63 -9.47
CA ALA A 174 -9.55 -10.38 -8.23
C ALA A 174 -8.10 -10.74 -7.93
N GLY A 175 -7.79 -11.10 -6.69
CA GLY A 175 -6.51 -11.73 -6.35
C GLY A 175 -6.08 -11.55 -4.90
N ALA A 176 -4.88 -12.04 -4.61
CA ALA A 176 -4.30 -11.96 -3.28
C ALA A 176 -3.83 -10.53 -2.97
N ARG A 177 -4.12 -10.06 -1.76
CA ARG A 177 -3.52 -8.86 -1.17
C ARG A 177 -2.74 -9.26 0.07
N ARG A 178 -1.46 -8.85 0.12
CA ARG A 178 -0.54 -9.14 1.21
C ARG A 178 -0.03 -7.86 1.83
N SER A 179 -0.04 -7.79 3.16
CA SER A 179 0.51 -6.67 3.91
C SER A 179 0.99 -7.16 5.27
N ARG A 180 2.22 -6.81 5.64
CA ARG A 180 2.77 -7.00 7.01
C ARG A 180 2.58 -8.42 7.59
N GLY A 181 2.78 -9.46 6.78
CA GLY A 181 2.64 -10.87 7.22
C GLY A 181 1.21 -11.41 7.25
N VAL A 182 0.21 -10.57 6.92
CA VAL A 182 -1.20 -10.95 6.74
C VAL A 182 -1.54 -11.00 5.26
N GLN A 183 -2.56 -11.78 4.90
CA GLN A 183 -3.07 -11.86 3.55
C GLN A 183 -4.60 -12.00 3.51
N GLY A 184 -5.16 -11.71 2.34
CA GLY A 184 -6.58 -11.92 2.06
C GLY A 184 -6.89 -11.85 0.58
N PHE A 185 -8.11 -12.21 0.23
CA PHE A 185 -8.63 -12.09 -1.11
C PHE A 185 -9.20 -10.70 -1.33
N ARG A 186 -8.98 -10.11 -2.51
CA ARG A 186 -9.61 -8.84 -2.90
C ARG A 186 -10.35 -8.95 -4.22
N VAL A 187 -11.38 -8.13 -4.37
CA VAL A 187 -12.00 -7.80 -5.67
C VAL A 187 -12.03 -6.29 -5.80
N ILE A 188 -11.53 -5.76 -6.93
CA ILE A 188 -11.59 -4.34 -7.25
C ILE A 188 -12.37 -4.13 -8.55
N VAL A 189 -13.30 -3.18 -8.53
CA VAL A 189 -14.08 -2.79 -9.71
C VAL A 189 -14.11 -1.27 -9.81
N GLN A 190 -13.78 -0.72 -10.98
CA GLN A 190 -14.07 0.68 -11.33
C GLN A 190 -15.20 0.74 -12.34
N SER A 191 -16.25 1.49 -12.03
CA SER A 191 -17.50 1.50 -12.78
C SER A 191 -18.06 2.90 -12.97
N ALA A 192 -18.88 3.06 -14.01
CA ALA A 192 -19.77 4.22 -14.15
C ALA A 192 -21.15 3.99 -13.49
N ARG A 193 -21.40 2.79 -12.94
CA ARG A 193 -22.63 2.43 -12.24
C ARG A 193 -22.57 2.90 -10.78
N GLU A 194 -23.75 2.96 -10.16
CA GLU A 194 -23.91 3.25 -8.74
C GLU A 194 -23.15 2.24 -7.86
N LEU A 195 -22.51 2.74 -6.81
CA LEU A 195 -21.66 1.94 -5.92
C LEU A 195 -22.40 0.76 -5.29
N ASP A 196 -23.64 0.97 -4.84
CA ASP A 196 -24.45 -0.08 -4.20
C ASP A 196 -24.74 -1.24 -5.17
N HIS A 197 -24.99 -0.91 -6.44
CA HIS A 197 -25.19 -1.93 -7.47
C HIS A 197 -23.92 -2.74 -7.69
N VAL A 198 -22.77 -2.07 -7.85
CA VAL A 198 -21.48 -2.76 -8.06
C VAL A 198 -21.14 -3.63 -6.85
N ASN A 199 -21.33 -3.11 -5.63
CA ASN A 199 -21.12 -3.87 -4.40
C ASN A 199 -21.97 -5.14 -4.38
N GLN A 200 -23.27 -5.03 -4.66
CA GLN A 200 -24.18 -6.17 -4.71
C GLN A 200 -23.74 -7.23 -5.74
N ARG A 201 -23.26 -6.80 -6.92
CA ARG A 201 -22.79 -7.74 -7.94
C ARG A 201 -21.50 -8.47 -7.52
N ILE A 202 -20.59 -7.79 -6.83
CA ILE A 202 -19.38 -8.42 -6.29
C ILE A 202 -19.76 -9.43 -5.20
N GLU A 203 -20.67 -9.09 -4.28
CA GLU A 203 -21.13 -10.01 -3.23
C GLU A 203 -21.79 -11.26 -3.84
N LEU A 204 -22.69 -11.10 -4.81
CA LEU A 204 -23.32 -12.22 -5.52
C LEU A 204 -22.29 -13.09 -6.25
N PHE A 205 -21.27 -12.49 -6.83
CA PHE A 205 -20.17 -13.24 -7.43
C PHE A 205 -19.40 -14.05 -6.39
N ILE A 206 -19.03 -13.45 -5.25
CA ILE A 206 -18.34 -14.12 -4.15
C ILE A 206 -19.19 -15.27 -3.60
N GLU A 207 -20.51 -15.08 -3.45
CA GLU A 207 -21.43 -16.13 -3.03
C GLU A 207 -21.50 -17.30 -4.02
N SER A 208 -21.44 -17.01 -5.33
CA SER A 208 -21.45 -18.06 -6.37
C SER A 208 -20.19 -18.92 -6.41
N MET A 209 -19.12 -18.49 -5.74
CA MET A 209 -17.82 -19.18 -5.66
C MET A 209 -17.65 -19.97 -4.36
N ARG A 210 -18.68 -19.99 -3.49
CA ARG A 210 -18.74 -20.88 -2.31
C ARG A 210 -19.17 -22.29 -2.69
#